data_AF-A0AAD1FK04-F1
#
_entry.id   AF-A0AAD1FK04-F1
#
_cell.length_a   1.000
_cell.length_b   1.000
_cell.length_c   1.000
_cell.angle_alpha   90.00
_cell.angle_beta   90.00
_cell.angle_gamma   90.00
#
_symmetry.space_group_name_H-M   'P 1'
#
loop_
_entity.id
_entity.type
_entity.pdbx_description
1 polymer ?
#
loop_
_entity_poly.entity_id
_entity_poly.type
_entity_poly.pdbx_seq_one_letter_code
_entity_poly.pdbx_strand_id
1 'polypeptide(L)'
;MDNSVRIDYFAVTVKDVPPEEVLEEILLMPQDQFVLNAWRINKYQRHYACSDIKVYFNQALDKMGVYLELKGHGCRQYEEFMAGNANNWVALVTRLYCYQVNFTRIDIANDIYDNALSVQTLYAYCKRGLCITRAQHMNYHERSILETGERVGETVTIGARGSQQWCVYNKFMEQTGKGKIVDKTSAWVRAELRCLQGKANIIAQQIVLKRPLTTIYFEAINGHYRFVRPNDRDTNKRRRQPVK
;
A
#
# COMPACT_ATOMS: atom_id res chain seq x y z
N MET A 1 -5.67 -10.52 18.07
CA MET A 1 -5.73 -9.33 17.19
C MET A 1 -6.75 -9.61 16.12
N ASP A 2 -7.55 -8.62 15.74
CA ASP A 2 -8.56 -8.78 14.69
C ASP A 2 -8.02 -8.39 13.33
N ASN A 3 -8.54 -9.02 12.27
CA ASN A 3 -8.19 -8.66 10.90
C ASN A 3 -8.58 -7.20 10.62
N SER A 4 -7.76 -6.47 9.88
CA SER A 4 -8.02 -5.05 9.62
C SER A 4 -7.57 -4.62 8.23
N VAL A 5 -8.28 -3.65 7.65
CA VAL A 5 -7.95 -3.06 6.34
C VAL A 5 -7.69 -1.57 6.51
N ARG A 6 -6.57 -1.09 5.97
CA ARG A 6 -6.10 0.30 6.16
C ARG A 6 -5.25 0.79 5.00
N ILE A 7 -5.10 2.12 4.88
CA ILE A 7 -4.15 2.74 3.95
C ILE A 7 -2.71 2.58 4.49
N ASP A 8 -1.81 2.03 3.68
CA ASP A 8 -0.42 1.75 4.08
C ASP A 8 0.62 2.47 3.20
N TYR A 9 0.16 3.19 2.19
CA TYR A 9 0.95 4.15 1.42
C TYR A 9 0.01 5.13 0.74
N PHE A 10 0.36 6.41 0.72
CA PHE A 10 -0.40 7.43 0.02
C PHE A 10 0.55 8.43 -0.61
N ALA A 11 0.46 8.59 -1.92
CA ALA A 11 1.26 9.57 -2.65
C ALA A 11 0.50 10.19 -3.81
N VAL A 12 0.68 11.50 -3.95
CA VAL A 12 -0.05 12.35 -4.89
C VAL A 12 0.84 13.51 -5.31
N THR A 13 0.75 13.89 -6.58
CA THR A 13 1.33 15.14 -7.08
C THR A 13 0.21 16.17 -7.24
N VAL A 14 0.36 17.33 -6.61
CA VAL A 14 -0.51 18.50 -6.73
C VAL A 14 0.16 19.50 -7.67
N LYS A 15 -0.56 19.98 -8.68
CA LYS A 15 -0.03 20.92 -9.68
C LYS A 15 -0.36 22.36 -9.29
N ASP A 16 0.56 23.26 -9.64
CA ASP A 16 0.37 24.71 -9.58
C ASP A 16 -0.02 25.25 -8.19
N VAL A 17 0.51 24.62 -7.15
CA VAL A 17 0.27 24.96 -5.73
C VAL A 17 1.62 25.01 -5.01
N PRO A 18 1.89 26.01 -4.15
CA PRO A 18 3.11 26.08 -3.34
C PRO A 18 3.13 24.98 -2.27
N PRO A 19 4.31 24.48 -1.85
CA PRO A 19 4.39 23.41 -0.87
C PRO A 19 3.80 23.78 0.49
N GLU A 20 3.81 25.05 0.88
CA GLU A 20 3.21 25.55 2.12
C GLU A 20 1.69 25.35 2.14
N GLU A 21 1.01 25.60 1.02
CA GLU A 21 -0.43 25.36 0.90
C GLU A 21 -0.77 23.85 0.96
N VAL A 22 0.12 22.98 0.46
CA VAL A 22 -0.04 21.52 0.63
C VAL A 22 0.04 21.12 2.11
N LEU A 23 0.86 21.80 2.92
CA LEU A 23 0.95 21.55 4.37
C LEU A 23 -0.29 22.07 5.10
N GLU A 24 -0.60 23.34 4.92
CA GLU A 24 -1.55 24.05 5.79
C GLU A 24 -3.01 23.90 5.34
N GLU A 25 -3.28 23.83 4.02
CA GLU A 25 -4.65 23.78 3.49
C GLU A 25 -5.07 22.35 3.08
N ILE A 26 -4.13 21.54 2.61
CA ILE A 26 -4.42 20.16 2.18
C ILE A 26 -4.24 19.16 3.32
N LEU A 27 -3.05 19.10 3.91
CA LEU A 27 -2.79 18.20 5.04
C LEU A 27 -3.43 18.69 6.34
N LEU A 28 -3.63 20.01 6.47
CA LEU A 28 -4.06 20.68 7.70
C LEU A 28 -3.03 20.52 8.84
N MET A 29 -1.75 20.45 8.50
CA MET A 29 -0.67 20.33 9.46
C MET A 29 0.15 21.62 9.49
N PRO A 30 0.39 22.21 10.67
CA PRO A 30 1.20 23.42 10.80
C PRO A 30 2.61 23.23 10.21
N GLN A 31 3.09 24.22 9.44
CA GLN A 31 4.40 24.15 8.81
C GLN A 31 5.55 24.01 9.83
N ASP A 32 5.40 24.56 11.04
CA ASP A 32 6.41 24.49 12.11
C ASP A 32 6.68 23.07 12.64
N GLN A 33 5.80 22.10 12.34
CA GLN A 33 6.01 20.68 12.61
C GLN A 33 6.92 19.98 11.60
N PHE A 34 7.31 20.68 10.52
CA PHE A 34 8.12 20.13 9.44
C PHE A 34 9.54 20.68 9.44
N VAL A 35 10.50 19.78 9.21
CA VAL A 35 11.90 20.15 8.96
C VAL A 35 12.12 20.30 7.46
N LEU A 36 12.65 21.44 7.03
CA LEU A 36 13.05 21.67 5.64
C LEU A 36 14.40 20.99 5.34
N ASN A 37 14.43 20.15 4.31
CA ASN A 37 15.62 19.44 3.86
C ASN A 37 15.99 19.85 2.42
N ALA A 38 17.30 19.99 2.14
CA ALA A 38 17.83 20.52 0.88
C ALA A 38 18.58 19.49 0.00
N TRP A 39 18.30 18.20 0.18
CA TRP A 39 18.83 17.11 -0.64
C TRP A 39 17.83 16.56 -1.66
N ARG A 40 18.38 16.10 -2.79
CA ARG A 40 17.62 15.80 -4.00
C ARG A 40 17.07 14.37 -4.02
N ILE A 41 15.79 14.22 -4.38
CA ILE A 41 15.13 12.93 -4.65
C ILE A 41 14.25 13.07 -5.89
N ASN A 42 14.34 12.14 -6.85
CA ASN A 42 13.47 12.09 -8.04
C ASN A 42 13.29 13.44 -8.77
N LYS A 43 14.38 14.20 -8.91
CA LYS A 43 14.45 15.57 -9.45
C LYS A 43 13.87 16.68 -8.56
N TYR A 44 13.16 16.38 -7.47
CA TYR A 44 12.83 17.35 -6.43
C TYR A 44 14.08 17.74 -5.66
N GLN A 45 14.30 19.05 -5.47
CA GLN A 45 15.52 19.58 -4.85
C GLN A 45 15.39 19.72 -3.34
N ARG A 46 14.16 19.90 -2.84
CA ARG A 46 13.86 20.17 -1.44
C ARG A 46 12.62 19.42 -0.99
N HIS A 47 12.48 19.24 0.32
CA HIS A 47 11.23 18.76 0.90
C HIS A 47 11.07 19.16 2.36
N TYR A 48 9.83 19.38 2.75
CA TYR A 48 9.40 19.40 4.13
C TYR A 48 9.20 17.96 4.61
N ALA A 49 9.67 17.64 5.82
CA ALA A 49 9.49 16.33 6.44
C ALA A 49 8.98 16.46 7.88
N CYS A 50 7.86 15.81 8.16
CA CYS A 50 7.39 15.50 9.51
C CYS A 50 7.45 13.98 9.64
N SER A 51 8.56 13.46 10.15
CA SER A 51 8.85 12.02 10.17
C SER A 51 8.69 11.35 8.78
N ASP A 52 7.70 10.48 8.60
CA ASP A 52 7.43 9.74 7.36
C ASP A 52 6.35 10.38 6.47
N ILE A 53 5.94 11.61 6.79
CA ILE A 53 5.11 12.49 5.95
C ILE A 53 6.05 13.49 5.26
N LYS A 54 6.09 13.47 3.92
CA LYS A 54 7.06 14.26 3.14
C LYS A 54 6.38 15.02 2.01
N VAL A 55 6.73 16.30 1.88
CA VAL A 55 6.23 17.20 0.83
C VAL A 55 7.41 17.70 0.01
N TYR A 56 7.58 17.13 -1.18
CA TYR A 56 8.68 17.36 -2.09
C TYR A 56 8.35 18.42 -3.12
N PHE A 57 9.29 19.32 -3.40
CA PHE A 57 9.11 20.40 -4.36
C PHE A 57 10.42 20.77 -5.06
N ASN A 58 10.29 21.50 -6.16
CA ASN A 58 11.42 22.01 -6.93
C ASN A 58 11.12 23.45 -7.35
N GLN A 59 11.87 24.40 -6.79
CA GLN A 59 11.73 25.85 -7.06
C GLN A 59 12.16 26.25 -8.49
N ALA A 60 12.89 25.38 -9.19
CA ALA A 60 13.38 25.64 -10.55
C ALA A 60 12.54 24.93 -11.63
N LEU A 61 11.63 24.03 -11.25
CA LEU A 61 10.85 23.20 -12.17
C LEU A 61 9.39 23.14 -11.74
N ASP A 62 8.71 24.29 -11.73
CA ASP A 62 7.33 24.44 -11.24
C ASP A 62 6.33 23.46 -11.89
N LYS A 63 6.54 23.12 -13.18
CA LYS A 63 5.71 22.14 -13.90
C LYS A 63 5.69 20.74 -13.27
N MET A 64 6.67 20.39 -12.44
CA MET A 64 6.67 19.12 -11.71
C MET A 64 5.56 19.07 -10.66
N GLY A 65 5.14 20.21 -10.11
CA GLY A 65 4.21 20.30 -8.99
C GLY A 65 4.85 19.90 -7.66
N VAL A 66 4.02 19.79 -6.63
CA VAL A 66 4.41 19.36 -5.28
C VAL A 66 4.03 17.90 -5.10
N TYR A 67 4.98 17.07 -4.69
CA TYR A 67 4.78 15.63 -4.46
C TYR A 67 4.66 15.32 -2.98
N LEU A 68 3.47 14.93 -2.56
CA LEU A 68 3.17 14.46 -1.21
C LEU A 68 3.37 12.95 -1.13
N GLU A 69 4.09 12.48 -0.10
CA GLU A 69 4.30 11.05 0.18
C GLU A 69 4.13 10.77 1.68
N LEU A 70 3.21 9.87 2.00
CA LEU A 70 3.04 9.26 3.30
C LEU A 70 3.33 7.76 3.16
N LYS A 71 4.41 7.30 3.79
CA LYS A 71 4.69 5.84 3.91
C LYS A 71 3.78 5.21 4.95
N GLY A 72 3.84 3.89 5.15
CA GLY A 72 2.96 3.19 6.11
C GLY A 72 2.98 3.80 7.51
N HIS A 73 4.17 4.14 8.04
CA HIS A 73 4.29 4.87 9.30
C HIS A 73 3.73 6.29 9.20
N GLY A 74 4.04 7.04 8.15
CA GLY A 74 3.48 8.37 7.90
C GLY A 74 1.95 8.38 7.79
N CYS A 75 1.34 7.32 7.26
CA CYS A 75 -0.11 7.15 7.23
C CYS A 75 -0.67 7.00 8.65
N ARG A 76 0.02 6.28 9.55
CA ARG A 76 -0.39 6.16 10.95
C ARG A 76 -0.24 7.49 11.69
N GLN A 77 0.88 8.19 11.48
CA GLN A 77 1.12 9.51 12.07
C GLN A 77 0.06 10.52 11.63
N TYR A 78 -0.30 10.50 10.35
CA TYR A 78 -1.36 11.37 9.83
C TYR A 78 -2.71 11.03 10.48
N GLU A 79 -3.05 9.76 10.64
CA GLU A 79 -4.27 9.33 11.34
C GLU A 79 -4.29 9.74 12.82
N GLU A 80 -3.15 9.63 13.52
CA GLU A 80 -3.01 10.08 14.91
C GLU A 80 -3.19 11.60 15.01
N PHE A 81 -2.58 12.37 14.10
CA PHE A 81 -2.79 13.82 13.99
C PHE A 81 -4.26 14.19 13.72
N MET A 82 -4.96 13.34 12.96
CA MET A 82 -6.38 13.48 12.68
C MET A 82 -7.28 13.03 13.84
N ALA A 83 -6.79 12.27 14.82
CA ALA A 83 -7.59 11.71 15.90
C ALA A 83 -8.15 12.85 16.78
N GLY A 84 -9.48 13.06 16.72
CA GLY A 84 -10.17 14.17 17.37
C GLY A 84 -10.69 15.26 16.41
N ASN A 85 -10.32 15.18 15.12
CA ASN A 85 -10.78 16.08 14.06
C ASN A 85 -11.72 15.36 13.08
N ALA A 86 -12.63 16.08 12.43
CA ALA A 86 -13.47 15.53 11.33
C ALA A 86 -12.67 15.21 10.05
N ASN A 87 -11.36 15.43 10.08
CA ASN A 87 -10.44 15.15 9.00
C ASN A 87 -10.10 13.66 8.97
N ASN A 88 -10.45 12.95 7.91
CA ASN A 88 -10.09 11.55 7.68
C ASN A 88 -9.60 11.36 6.24
N TRP A 89 -9.27 10.14 5.82
CA TRP A 89 -8.83 9.87 4.45
C TRP A 89 -9.82 10.35 3.38
N VAL A 90 -11.13 10.28 3.63
CA VAL A 90 -12.14 10.81 2.71
C VAL A 90 -12.04 12.33 2.64
N ALA A 91 -11.91 13.01 3.78
CA ALA A 91 -11.77 14.47 3.82
C ALA A 91 -10.49 14.94 3.12
N LEU A 92 -9.35 14.27 3.34
CA LEU A 92 -8.09 14.56 2.64
C LEU A 92 -8.24 14.41 1.12
N VAL A 93 -8.78 13.27 0.67
CA VAL A 93 -8.98 13.03 -0.77
C VAL A 93 -9.98 14.04 -1.36
N THR A 94 -11.02 14.42 -0.60
CA THR A 94 -11.98 15.46 -1.02
C THR A 94 -11.29 16.81 -1.23
N ARG A 95 -10.44 17.25 -0.29
CA ARG A 95 -9.66 18.49 -0.44
C ARG A 95 -8.70 18.42 -1.63
N LEU A 96 -8.01 17.29 -1.81
CA LEU A 96 -7.12 17.09 -2.96
C LEU A 96 -7.85 17.23 -4.31
N TYR A 97 -9.12 16.82 -4.40
CA TYR A 97 -9.93 16.99 -5.62
C TYR A 97 -10.33 18.44 -5.92
N CYS A 98 -10.14 19.39 -4.99
CA CYS A 98 -10.26 20.82 -5.29
C CYS A 98 -9.08 21.34 -6.13
N TYR A 99 -8.03 20.54 -6.32
CA TYR A 99 -6.82 20.89 -7.04
C TYR A 99 -6.59 19.98 -8.24
N GLN A 100 -5.68 20.38 -9.13
CA GLN A 100 -5.21 19.51 -10.19
C GLN A 100 -4.21 18.48 -9.63
N VAL A 101 -4.70 17.27 -9.39
CA VAL A 101 -3.94 16.19 -8.75
C VAL A 101 -3.75 14.96 -9.63
N ASN A 102 -2.63 14.26 -9.42
CA ASN A 102 -2.43 12.90 -9.89
C ASN A 102 -2.02 12.02 -8.71
N PHE A 103 -2.89 11.09 -8.31
CA PHE A 103 -2.54 10.07 -7.31
C PHE A 103 -1.54 9.11 -7.92
N THR A 104 -0.30 9.13 -7.44
CA THR A 104 0.79 8.36 -8.04
C THR A 104 0.90 6.98 -7.41
N ARG A 105 0.51 6.83 -6.13
CA ARG A 105 0.46 5.54 -5.42
C ARG A 105 -0.52 5.57 -4.25
N ILE A 106 -1.38 4.56 -4.15
CA ILE A 106 -2.16 4.26 -2.95
C ILE A 106 -2.05 2.76 -2.69
N ASP A 107 -1.59 2.41 -1.48
CA ASP A 107 -1.54 1.02 -1.04
C ASP A 107 -2.60 0.79 0.04
N ILE A 108 -3.39 -0.27 -0.11
CA ILE A 108 -4.32 -0.72 0.91
C ILE A 108 -3.78 -2.04 1.49
N ALA A 109 -3.53 -2.08 2.79
CA ALA A 109 -3.08 -3.28 3.50
C ALA A 109 -4.25 -3.97 4.20
N ASN A 110 -4.28 -5.30 4.09
CA ASN A 110 -5.07 -6.17 4.94
C ASN A 110 -4.11 -6.92 5.89
N ASP A 111 -4.25 -6.69 7.19
CA ASP A 111 -3.58 -7.46 8.23
C ASP A 111 -4.45 -8.64 8.65
N ILE A 112 -3.89 -9.84 8.60
CA ILE A 112 -4.59 -11.11 8.76
C ILE A 112 -3.94 -11.88 9.91
N TYR A 113 -4.74 -12.19 10.93
CA TYR A 113 -4.29 -12.83 12.17
C TYR A 113 -4.93 -14.21 12.44
N ASP A 114 -5.93 -14.59 11.65
CA ASP A 114 -6.75 -15.80 11.82
C ASP A 114 -6.28 -16.99 10.97
N ASN A 115 -5.09 -16.91 10.37
CA ASN A 115 -4.56 -17.91 9.44
C ASN A 115 -5.36 -18.10 8.14
N ALA A 116 -6.30 -17.21 7.79
CA ALA A 116 -7.06 -17.31 6.54
C ALA A 116 -6.18 -17.20 5.27
N LEU A 117 -4.97 -16.66 5.40
CA LEU A 117 -4.00 -16.56 4.31
C LEU A 117 -2.61 -17.00 4.76
N SER A 118 -1.96 -17.80 3.93
CA SER A 118 -0.57 -18.26 4.10
C SER A 118 0.25 -17.88 2.88
N VAL A 119 1.39 -17.23 3.09
CA VAL A 119 2.32 -16.82 2.02
C VAL A 119 2.81 -18.05 1.23
N GLN A 120 3.11 -19.15 1.93
CA GLN A 120 3.52 -20.41 1.34
C GLN A 120 2.45 -21.07 0.49
N THR A 121 1.23 -21.11 1.02
CA THR A 121 0.10 -21.67 0.27
C THR A 121 -0.14 -20.84 -0.99
N LEU A 122 -0.10 -19.51 -0.87
CA LEU A 122 -0.21 -18.61 -2.00
C LEU A 122 0.89 -18.86 -3.05
N TYR A 123 2.14 -18.98 -2.62
CA TYR A 123 3.28 -19.31 -3.48
C TYR A 123 3.07 -20.64 -4.22
N ALA A 124 2.71 -21.70 -3.50
CA ALA A 124 2.47 -23.03 -4.07
C ALA A 124 1.36 -23.02 -5.12
N TYR A 125 0.26 -22.31 -4.88
CA TYR A 125 -0.81 -22.13 -5.87
C TYR A 125 -0.33 -21.37 -7.11
N CYS A 126 0.48 -20.32 -6.93
CA CYS A 126 1.03 -19.58 -8.06
C CYS A 126 1.98 -20.44 -8.89
N LYS A 127 2.88 -21.21 -8.26
CA LYS A 127 3.82 -22.12 -8.95
C LYS A 127 3.13 -23.23 -9.72
N ARG A 128 1.97 -23.70 -9.25
CA ARG A 128 1.12 -24.67 -9.94
C ARG A 128 0.24 -24.03 -11.04
N GLY A 129 0.35 -22.71 -11.23
CA GLY A 129 -0.47 -21.96 -12.17
C GLY A 129 -1.95 -21.99 -11.84
N LEU A 130 -2.32 -22.07 -10.55
CA LEU A 130 -3.70 -22.13 -10.07
C LEU A 130 -4.27 -20.74 -9.72
N CYS A 131 -3.54 -19.68 -10.04
CA CYS A 131 -4.03 -18.31 -9.99
C CYS A 131 -4.47 -17.87 -11.39
N ILE A 132 -5.74 -17.50 -11.52
CA ILE A 132 -6.30 -16.91 -12.73
C ILE A 132 -6.28 -15.40 -12.55
N THR A 133 -5.41 -14.74 -13.30
CA THR A 133 -5.17 -13.30 -13.22
C THR A 133 -4.71 -12.76 -14.57
N ARG A 134 -4.80 -11.44 -14.76
CA ARG A 134 -4.18 -10.75 -15.91
C ARG A 134 -2.69 -10.49 -15.70
N ALA A 135 -2.18 -10.59 -14.45
CA ALA A 135 -0.77 -10.44 -14.17
C ALA A 135 0.05 -11.55 -14.85
N GLN A 136 1.15 -11.18 -15.48
CA GLN A 136 2.01 -12.12 -16.20
C GLN A 136 3.06 -12.79 -15.31
N HIS A 137 3.45 -12.13 -14.21
CA HIS A 137 4.56 -12.57 -13.37
C HIS A 137 4.21 -12.53 -11.89
N MET A 138 4.84 -13.44 -11.16
CA MET A 138 4.89 -13.48 -9.70
C MET A 138 6.36 -13.52 -9.29
N ASN A 139 6.71 -12.74 -8.27
CA ASN A 139 8.01 -12.78 -7.62
C ASN A 139 7.85 -13.41 -6.23
N TYR A 140 8.74 -14.33 -5.90
CA TYR A 140 8.83 -14.91 -4.57
C TYR A 140 10.21 -14.58 -4.01
N HIS A 141 10.24 -14.07 -2.78
CA HIS A 141 11.46 -13.73 -2.07
C HIS A 141 11.46 -14.38 -0.69
N GLU A 142 12.54 -15.06 -0.37
CA GLU A 142 12.79 -15.72 0.90
C GLU A 142 14.12 -15.21 1.47
N ARG A 143 14.14 -14.92 2.77
CA ARG A 143 15.35 -14.60 3.53
C ARG A 143 15.51 -15.64 4.62
N SER A 144 16.72 -16.19 4.73
CA SER A 144 17.07 -17.18 5.76
C SER A 144 18.38 -16.82 6.44
N ILE A 145 18.56 -17.29 7.67
CA ILE A 145 19.83 -17.20 8.41
C ILE A 145 20.79 -18.23 7.81
N LEU A 146 22.00 -17.81 7.45
CA LEU A 146 22.98 -18.69 6.80
C LEU A 146 23.44 -19.84 7.70
N GLU A 147 23.61 -19.58 8.99
CA GLU A 147 24.10 -20.55 9.97
C GLU A 147 23.08 -21.67 10.25
N THR A 148 21.80 -21.32 10.43
CA THR A 148 20.76 -22.26 10.84
C THR A 148 19.86 -22.73 9.70
N GLY A 149 19.87 -22.02 8.56
CA GLY A 149 18.89 -22.18 7.49
C GLY A 149 17.48 -21.69 7.85
N GLU A 150 17.27 -21.13 9.06
CA GLU A 150 15.97 -20.68 9.51
C GLU A 150 15.47 -19.53 8.63
N ARG A 151 14.26 -19.68 8.13
CA ARG A 151 13.57 -18.63 7.37
C ARG A 151 13.21 -17.49 8.30
N VAL A 152 13.60 -16.27 7.94
CA VAL A 152 13.35 -15.03 8.70
C VAL A 152 12.62 -13.95 7.88
N GLY A 153 12.26 -14.26 6.64
CA GLY A 153 11.41 -13.38 5.84
C GLY A 153 10.88 -14.07 4.59
N GLU A 154 9.66 -13.74 4.20
CA GLU A 154 9.00 -14.39 3.09
C GLU A 154 7.94 -13.49 2.47
N THR A 155 7.98 -13.35 1.14
CA THR A 155 7.10 -12.47 0.37
C THR A 155 6.74 -13.07 -0.97
N VAL A 156 5.46 -13.06 -1.32
CA VAL A 156 4.93 -13.28 -2.67
C VAL A 156 4.39 -11.96 -3.22
N THR A 157 4.79 -11.58 -4.43
CA THR A 157 4.24 -10.41 -5.14
C THR A 157 3.72 -10.82 -6.51
N ILE A 158 2.42 -10.64 -6.75
CA ILE A 158 1.78 -10.90 -8.05
C ILE A 158 1.52 -9.55 -8.74
N GLY A 159 1.97 -9.40 -9.99
CA GLY A 159 1.80 -8.18 -10.77
C GLY A 159 3.08 -7.35 -10.95
N ALA A 160 3.03 -6.40 -11.88
CA ALA A 160 4.17 -5.61 -12.31
C ALA A 160 4.27 -4.26 -11.60
N ARG A 161 5.51 -3.78 -11.42
CA ARG A 161 5.76 -2.42 -10.92
C ARG A 161 5.17 -1.39 -11.90
N GLY A 162 4.67 -0.27 -11.38
CA GLY A 162 4.11 0.83 -12.18
C GLY A 162 2.60 0.72 -12.46
N SER A 163 1.95 -0.40 -12.12
CA SER A 163 0.50 -0.57 -12.25
C SER A 163 -0.12 -1.06 -10.94
N GLN A 164 -0.56 -2.32 -10.88
CA GLN A 164 -1.14 -2.95 -9.70
C GLN A 164 -0.29 -4.14 -9.27
N GLN A 165 -0.02 -4.26 -7.98
CA GLN A 165 0.62 -5.43 -7.39
C GLN A 165 -0.15 -5.89 -6.16
N TRP A 166 -0.26 -7.20 -5.97
CA TRP A 166 -0.68 -7.78 -4.71
C TRP A 166 0.53 -8.42 -4.03
N CYS A 167 0.96 -7.83 -2.91
CA CYS A 167 2.15 -8.21 -2.17
C CYS A 167 1.76 -8.79 -0.82
N VAL A 168 2.03 -10.08 -0.61
CA VAL A 168 1.66 -10.82 0.59
C VAL A 168 2.93 -11.31 1.26
N TYR A 169 3.11 -11.01 2.54
CA TYR A 169 4.32 -11.36 3.28
C TYR A 169 4.05 -11.64 4.74
N ASN A 170 4.99 -12.34 5.37
CA ASN A 170 4.92 -12.63 6.79
C ASN A 170 5.33 -11.37 7.59
N LYS A 171 4.33 -10.67 8.11
CA LYS A 171 4.50 -9.40 8.82
C LYS A 171 5.06 -9.61 10.22
N PHE A 172 4.70 -10.72 10.87
CA PHE A 172 5.30 -11.13 12.15
C PHE A 172 6.83 -11.21 12.02
N MET A 173 7.32 -12.00 11.06
CA MET A 173 8.77 -12.18 10.82
C MET A 173 9.46 -10.86 10.45
N GLU A 174 8.79 -10.01 9.67
CA GLU A 174 9.34 -8.70 9.30
C GLU A 174 9.47 -7.75 10.49
N GLN A 175 8.54 -7.78 11.45
CA GLN A 175 8.62 -6.94 12.65
C GLN A 175 9.59 -7.51 13.70
N THR A 176 9.61 -8.83 13.91
CA THR A 176 10.56 -9.47 14.84
C THR A 176 12.00 -9.34 14.34
N GLY A 177 12.22 -9.45 13.02
CA GLY A 177 13.52 -9.19 12.38
C GLY A 177 14.00 -7.74 12.53
N LYS A 178 13.10 -6.80 12.84
CA LYS A 178 13.43 -5.41 13.18
C LYS A 178 13.63 -5.19 14.70
N GLY A 179 13.67 -6.27 15.49
CA GLY A 179 13.83 -6.22 16.94
C GLY A 179 12.58 -5.78 17.70
N LYS A 180 11.41 -5.71 17.06
CA LYS A 180 10.17 -5.35 17.75
C LYS A 180 9.60 -6.53 18.52
N ILE A 181 9.14 -6.27 19.74
CA ILE A 181 8.42 -7.26 20.55
C ILE A 181 6.99 -7.33 20.00
N VAL A 182 6.66 -8.48 19.41
CA VAL A 182 5.32 -8.78 18.92
C VAL A 182 4.80 -9.99 19.69
N ASP A 183 3.53 -9.98 20.04
CA ASP A 183 2.88 -11.13 20.68
C ASP A 183 3.04 -12.37 19.80
N LYS A 184 3.72 -13.40 20.34
CA LYS A 184 4.07 -14.64 19.64
C LYS A 184 2.86 -15.54 19.37
N THR A 185 1.69 -15.22 19.91
CA THR A 185 0.53 -16.13 19.90
C THR A 185 -0.31 -16.09 18.62
N SER A 186 -0.06 -15.17 17.68
CA SER A 186 -0.82 -15.08 16.44
C SER A 186 0.05 -15.06 15.20
N ALA A 187 -0.35 -15.82 14.17
CA ALA A 187 0.17 -15.61 12.83
C ALA A 187 -0.15 -14.18 12.42
N TRP A 188 0.78 -13.50 11.75
CA TRP A 188 0.52 -12.16 11.21
C TRP A 188 1.03 -12.09 9.78
N VAL A 189 0.08 -12.19 8.86
CA VAL A 189 0.32 -12.01 7.42
C VAL A 189 -0.24 -10.65 7.03
N ARG A 190 0.51 -9.90 6.23
CA ARG A 190 0.01 -8.68 5.61
C ARG A 190 -0.09 -8.89 4.10
N ALA A 191 -1.23 -8.48 3.55
CA ALA A 191 -1.51 -8.49 2.13
C ALA A 191 -1.80 -7.07 1.64
N GLU A 192 -0.84 -6.48 0.92
CA GLU A 192 -0.92 -5.11 0.37
C GLU A 192 -1.37 -5.15 -1.09
N LEU A 193 -2.48 -4.47 -1.37
CA LEU A 193 -2.87 -4.09 -2.72
C LEU A 193 -2.22 -2.75 -3.05
N ARG A 194 -1.15 -2.79 -3.84
CA ARG A 194 -0.38 -1.61 -4.26
C ARG A 194 -0.90 -1.13 -5.60
N CYS A 195 -1.48 0.06 -5.62
CA CYS A 195 -2.04 0.66 -6.83
C CYS A 195 -1.23 1.90 -7.19
N LEU A 196 -0.70 1.96 -8.42
CA LEU A 196 0.08 3.08 -8.93
C LEU A 196 -0.64 3.78 -10.07
N GLN A 197 -0.35 5.07 -10.26
CA GLN A 197 -0.81 5.90 -11.38
C GLN A 197 -2.34 5.78 -11.60
N GLY A 198 -2.80 5.38 -12.78
CA GLY A 198 -4.23 5.23 -13.08
C GLY A 198 -4.98 4.34 -12.09
N LYS A 199 -4.35 3.30 -11.54
CA LYS A 199 -4.97 2.44 -10.51
C LYS A 199 -5.12 3.17 -9.18
N ALA A 200 -4.14 3.98 -8.78
CA ALA A 200 -4.24 4.82 -7.59
C ALA A 200 -5.37 5.85 -7.71
N ASN A 201 -5.50 6.48 -8.88
CA ASN A 201 -6.60 7.42 -9.16
C ASN A 201 -7.99 6.75 -9.06
N ILE A 202 -8.13 5.50 -9.51
CA ILE A 202 -9.38 4.73 -9.32
C ILE A 202 -9.65 4.51 -7.83
N ILE A 203 -8.64 4.14 -7.03
CA ILE A 203 -8.81 3.96 -5.58
C ILE A 203 -9.23 5.28 -4.91
N ALA A 204 -8.59 6.41 -5.25
CA ALA A 204 -8.96 7.72 -4.73
C ALA A 204 -10.43 8.08 -5.05
N GLN A 205 -10.90 7.77 -6.26
CA GLN A 205 -12.31 7.94 -6.64
C GLN A 205 -13.24 7.10 -5.75
N GLN A 206 -12.89 5.87 -5.42
CA GLN A 206 -13.71 5.05 -4.53
C GLN A 206 -13.72 5.60 -3.09
N ILE A 207 -12.59 6.16 -2.62
CA ILE A 207 -12.48 6.78 -1.30
C ILE A 207 -13.36 8.04 -1.20
N VAL A 208 -13.33 8.93 -2.19
CA VAL A 208 -14.17 10.15 -2.17
C VAL A 208 -15.66 9.84 -2.23
N LEU A 209 -16.03 8.71 -2.86
CA LEU A 209 -17.40 8.16 -2.85
C LEU A 209 -17.80 7.53 -1.50
N LYS A 210 -16.97 7.65 -0.46
CA LYS A 210 -17.22 7.12 0.90
C LYS A 210 -17.44 5.61 0.94
N ARG A 211 -16.94 4.87 -0.06
CA ARG A 211 -17.04 3.41 -0.05
C ARG A 211 -16.14 2.84 1.06
N PRO A 212 -16.60 1.85 1.84
CA PRO A 212 -15.77 1.22 2.87
C PRO A 212 -14.47 0.65 2.27
N LEU A 213 -13.34 0.92 2.92
CA LEU A 213 -12.03 0.49 2.42
C LEU A 213 -11.91 -1.03 2.31
N THR A 214 -12.55 -1.76 3.24
CA THR A 214 -12.69 -3.22 3.21
C THR A 214 -13.36 -3.69 1.92
N THR A 215 -14.45 -3.05 1.52
CA THR A 215 -15.18 -3.36 0.28
C THR A 215 -14.31 -3.10 -0.95
N ILE A 216 -13.66 -1.94 -1.02
CA ILE A 216 -12.75 -1.58 -2.12
C ILE A 216 -11.64 -2.63 -2.27
N TYR A 217 -11.01 -3.01 -1.15
CA TYR A 217 -9.93 -4.00 -1.14
C TYR A 217 -10.39 -5.36 -1.66
N PHE A 218 -11.43 -5.95 -1.06
CA PHE A 218 -11.83 -7.32 -1.39
C PHE A 218 -12.46 -7.43 -2.78
N GLU A 219 -13.19 -6.41 -3.26
CA GLU A 219 -13.65 -6.37 -4.65
C GLU A 219 -12.48 -6.33 -5.64
N ALA A 220 -11.46 -5.50 -5.36
CA ALA A 220 -10.28 -5.42 -6.21
C ALA A 220 -9.49 -6.74 -6.22
N ILE A 221 -9.33 -7.39 -5.06
CA ILE A 221 -8.67 -8.70 -4.97
C ILE A 221 -9.46 -9.77 -5.74
N ASN A 222 -10.76 -9.92 -5.44
CA ASN A 222 -11.61 -10.93 -6.06
C ASN A 222 -11.76 -10.73 -7.58
N GLY A 223 -11.75 -9.48 -8.05
CA GLY A 223 -11.81 -9.14 -9.47
C GLY A 223 -10.53 -9.41 -10.26
N HIS A 224 -9.37 -9.53 -9.60
CA HIS A 224 -8.05 -9.63 -10.27
C HIS A 224 -7.27 -10.91 -9.98
N TYR A 225 -7.51 -11.58 -8.84
CA TYR A 225 -6.74 -12.73 -8.41
C TYR A 225 -7.67 -13.85 -7.96
N ARG A 226 -8.00 -14.77 -8.88
CA ARG A 226 -8.87 -15.91 -8.57
C ARG A 226 -8.07 -17.19 -8.43
N PHE A 227 -8.00 -17.72 -7.22
CA PHE A 227 -7.38 -19.00 -6.93
C PHE A 227 -8.38 -20.13 -7.10
N VAL A 228 -8.01 -21.18 -7.84
CA VAL A 228 -8.89 -22.30 -8.14
C VAL A 228 -8.34 -23.61 -7.59
N ARG A 229 -9.25 -24.51 -7.24
CA ARG A 229 -8.89 -25.85 -6.76
C ARG A 229 -8.14 -26.63 -7.86
N PRO A 230 -7.14 -27.45 -7.49
CA PRO A 230 -6.58 -28.44 -8.41
C PRO A 230 -7.67 -29.38 -8.93
N ASN A 231 -7.62 -29.70 -10.21
CA ASN A 231 -8.50 -30.68 -10.83
C ASN A 231 -7.79 -31.26 -12.05
N ASP A 232 -7.45 -32.54 -11.99
CA ASP A 232 -6.67 -33.21 -13.04
C ASP A 232 -7.53 -33.59 -14.25
N ARG A 233 -8.86 -33.58 -14.10
CA ARG A 233 -9.82 -33.89 -15.17
C ARG A 233 -10.21 -32.68 -16.01
N ASP A 234 -10.26 -31.48 -15.41
CA ASP A 234 -10.65 -30.26 -16.13
C ASP A 234 -9.43 -29.40 -16.45
N THR A 235 -8.89 -29.51 -17.66
CA THR A 235 -7.76 -28.70 -18.13
C THR A 235 -8.10 -27.21 -18.24
N ASN A 236 -9.37 -26.83 -18.40
CA ASN A 236 -9.80 -25.44 -18.46
C ASN A 236 -9.98 -24.85 -17.05
N LYS A 237 -8.92 -24.22 -16.55
CA LYS A 237 -8.89 -23.58 -15.22
C LYS A 237 -10.03 -22.59 -15.00
N ARG A 238 -10.58 -21.95 -16.05
CA ARG A 238 -11.65 -20.95 -15.90
C ARG A 238 -12.95 -21.55 -15.37
N ARG A 239 -13.23 -22.83 -15.62
CA ARG A 239 -14.42 -23.54 -15.12
C ARG A 239 -14.26 -24.09 -13.71
N ARG A 240 -13.03 -24.11 -13.18
CA ARG A 240 -12.74 -24.67 -11.87
C ARG A 240 -13.29 -23.78 -10.75
N GLN A 241 -13.72 -24.45 -9.69
CA GLN A 241 -14.26 -23.81 -8.48
C GLN A 241 -13.17 -23.03 -7.72
N PRO A 242 -13.49 -21.87 -7.14
CA PRO A 242 -12.58 -21.13 -6.28
C PRO A 242 -12.15 -21.94 -5.05
N VAL A 243 -10.98 -21.60 -4.51
CA VAL A 243 -10.60 -21.97 -3.14
C VAL A 243 -11.49 -21.19 -2.17
N LYS A 244 -11.90 -21.83 -1.08
CA LYS A 244 -12.66 -21.16 -0.01
C LYS A 244 -11.70 -20.49 0.96
#